data_AF-A0A923ZJG6-F1
#
_entry.id   AF-A0A923ZJG6-F1
#
_cell.length_a   1.000
_cell.length_b   1.000
_cell.length_c   1.000
_cell.angle_alpha   90.00
_cell.angle_beta   90.00
_cell.angle_gamma   90.00
#
_symmetry.space_group_name_H-M   'P 1'
#
loop_
_entity.id
_entity.type
_entity.pdbx_description
1 polymer ?
#
loop_
_entity_poly.entity_id
_entity_poly.type
_entity_poly.pdbx_seq_one_letter_code
_entity_poly.pdbx_strand_id
1 'polypeptide(L)'
;MKISYLLIALSIFYPGSKIFSQDIFISKDTTINNTWIISPGTILKFGSKGHISGKGTIRGGIIDASLGQWIFDTTLTITPEGTYGKDFSARWFGAGKVKDNSTALQKGINTVLTNNETLRNFFIPKGVYNFSKSLTIASIYKGQYAGSTIHIYGETSFWDCCNGTTLKYTATDGFAIGLQLNKGTEINNLAVAGQFKAPAGADMDYYNTAFENFKDVNGKCADMYAGIVIDYDGSKNASGSTGVKIHDISVGNFTIDYLVSPNGKTFNADILLFENIRCGDAKVGFAGGQAQEKGNVIRGIYSWGSLHTLISIGHYGKSQAGNYLIDGGNIAGRCIRLFDISQSGWYATTISNLFSESLASVGSIYTQIPTSISNCTFHFIFPEVIGKQTLFVSNNEKTKFSNCIFRYYGSKQEMKFAGTATYDNCLFSGPVIK
;
A
#
# COMPACT_ATOMS: atom_id res chain seq x y z
N MET A 1 -34.10 -44.28 34.08
CA MET A 1 -34.24 -43.75 32.70
C MET A 1 -34.86 -42.36 32.80
N LYS A 2 -34.02 -41.31 32.85
CA LYS A 2 -34.45 -39.92 33.09
C LYS A 2 -34.45 -39.17 31.76
N ILE A 3 -35.62 -38.69 31.37
CA ILE A 3 -35.82 -37.67 30.35
C ILE A 3 -36.00 -36.35 31.11
N SER A 4 -35.24 -35.32 30.76
CA SER A 4 -35.45 -33.95 31.25
C SER A 4 -35.47 -33.01 30.06
N TYR A 5 -36.67 -32.53 29.75
CA TYR A 5 -36.90 -31.39 28.87
C TYR A 5 -36.72 -30.10 29.69
N LEU A 6 -35.91 -29.18 29.19
CA LEU A 6 -35.75 -27.83 29.73
C LEU A 6 -36.85 -26.93 29.12
N LEU A 7 -37.81 -26.52 29.94
CA LEU A 7 -38.81 -25.51 29.59
C LEU A 7 -38.20 -24.11 29.73
N ILE A 8 -38.30 -23.29 28.69
CA ILE A 8 -38.04 -21.85 28.78
C ILE A 8 -39.36 -21.17 29.18
N ALA A 9 -39.39 -20.56 30.37
CA ALA A 9 -40.55 -19.82 30.86
C ALA A 9 -40.66 -18.45 30.17
N LEU A 10 -41.86 -18.16 29.65
CA LEU A 10 -42.26 -16.90 29.05
C LEU A 10 -42.78 -15.96 30.14
N SER A 11 -42.08 -14.86 30.39
CA SER A 11 -42.48 -13.85 31.39
C SER A 11 -43.32 -12.73 30.75
N ILE A 12 -44.44 -12.41 31.39
CA ILE A 12 -45.42 -11.38 31.02
C ILE A 12 -44.83 -9.97 31.26
N PHE A 13 -44.98 -9.06 30.29
CA PHE A 13 -44.45 -7.69 30.33
C PHE A 13 -45.39 -6.70 31.03
N TYR A 14 -44.83 -5.92 31.96
CA TYR A 14 -45.39 -4.65 32.46
C TYR A 14 -45.06 -3.51 31.46
N PRO A 15 -46.01 -2.64 31.09
CA PRO A 15 -45.73 -1.47 30.26
C PRO A 15 -45.29 -0.31 31.15
N GLY A 16 -43.97 -0.11 31.31
CA GLY A 16 -43.46 1.02 32.07
C GLY A 16 -41.98 1.01 32.45
N SER A 17 -41.26 -0.09 32.24
CA SER A 17 -39.82 -0.14 32.42
C SER A 17 -39.10 0.05 31.10
N LYS A 18 -38.24 1.08 30.99
CA LYS A 18 -37.13 1.06 30.03
C LYS A 18 -36.29 -0.16 30.38
N ILE A 19 -36.52 -1.28 29.70
CA ILE A 19 -35.68 -2.46 29.82
C ILE A 19 -34.34 -2.05 29.22
N PHE A 20 -33.38 -1.75 30.10
CA PHE A 20 -31.98 -1.74 29.70
C PHE A 20 -31.73 -3.11 29.07
N SER A 21 -31.39 -3.14 27.78
CA SER A 21 -31.20 -4.41 27.09
C SER A 21 -30.09 -5.16 27.82
N GLN A 22 -30.38 -6.38 28.29
CA GLN A 22 -29.41 -7.16 29.03
C GLN A 22 -28.27 -7.57 28.09
N ASP A 23 -27.04 -7.27 28.50
CA ASP A 23 -25.84 -7.71 27.78
C ASP A 23 -25.84 -9.23 27.57
N ILE A 24 -25.39 -9.65 26.39
CA ILE A 24 -25.35 -11.05 25.98
C ILE A 24 -23.92 -11.55 26.13
N PHE A 25 -23.73 -12.55 26.99
CA PHE A 25 -22.41 -13.14 27.23
C PHE A 25 -22.24 -14.48 26.49
N ILE A 26 -21.31 -14.52 25.53
CA ILE A 26 -20.94 -15.72 24.77
C ILE A 26 -19.79 -16.43 25.49
N SER A 27 -20.15 -17.41 26.32
CA SER A 27 -19.19 -18.24 27.09
C SER A 27 -18.90 -19.60 26.47
N LYS A 28 -19.68 -19.99 25.45
CA LYS A 28 -19.58 -21.26 24.73
C LYS A 28 -19.85 -21.07 23.25
N ASP A 29 -19.40 -22.03 22.46
CA ASP A 29 -19.67 -22.05 21.04
C ASP A 29 -21.17 -22.03 20.75
N THR A 30 -21.56 -21.19 19.80
CA THR A 30 -22.94 -20.98 19.40
C THR A 30 -23.01 -21.08 17.88
N THR A 31 -24.06 -21.71 17.35
CA THR A 31 -24.27 -21.83 15.90
C THR A 31 -25.49 -21.03 15.50
N ILE A 32 -25.34 -20.17 14.49
CA ILE A 32 -26.41 -19.33 13.96
C ILE A 32 -26.55 -19.60 12.46
N ASN A 33 -27.71 -20.13 12.07
CA ASN A 33 -28.05 -20.40 10.67
C ASN A 33 -29.17 -19.50 10.13
N ASN A 34 -29.83 -18.74 11.01
CA ASN A 34 -30.89 -17.78 10.69
C ASN A 34 -30.45 -16.36 11.04
N THR A 35 -31.37 -15.39 10.97
CA THR A 35 -31.11 -14.04 11.46
C THR A 35 -31.28 -13.97 12.98
N TRP A 36 -30.24 -13.54 13.68
CA TRP A 36 -30.28 -13.14 15.08
C TRP A 36 -30.28 -11.61 15.17
N ILE A 37 -31.39 -11.05 15.66
CA ILE A 37 -31.53 -9.62 15.90
C ILE A 37 -31.21 -9.37 17.37
N ILE A 38 -30.18 -8.59 17.62
CA ILE A 38 -29.76 -8.13 18.94
C ILE A 38 -30.34 -6.72 19.12
N SER A 39 -30.95 -6.47 20.28
CA SER A 39 -31.58 -5.19 20.59
C SER A 39 -30.55 -4.04 20.55
N PRO A 40 -30.97 -2.82 20.18
CA PRO A 40 -30.07 -1.70 20.17
C PRO A 40 -29.44 -1.39 21.53
N GLY A 41 -28.14 -1.08 21.51
CA GLY A 41 -27.33 -0.80 22.70
C GLY A 41 -26.91 -2.03 23.51
N THR A 42 -27.32 -3.25 23.14
CA THR A 42 -26.89 -4.48 23.84
C THR A 42 -25.43 -4.78 23.55
N ILE A 43 -24.64 -5.07 24.59
CA ILE A 43 -23.27 -5.56 24.39
C ILE A 43 -23.30 -7.06 24.10
N LEU A 44 -22.74 -7.47 22.97
CA LEU A 44 -22.42 -8.85 22.65
C LEU A 44 -21.00 -9.13 23.12
N LYS A 45 -20.87 -9.63 24.34
CA LYS A 45 -19.60 -9.84 25.01
C LYS A 45 -19.08 -11.25 24.84
N PHE A 46 -17.84 -11.38 24.39
CA PHE A 46 -17.17 -12.66 24.22
C PHE A 46 -16.27 -12.96 25.44
N GLY A 47 -16.54 -14.09 26.09
CA GLY A 47 -15.64 -14.66 27.08
C GLY A 47 -14.45 -15.37 26.43
N SER A 48 -13.62 -16.05 27.24
CA SER A 48 -12.37 -16.67 26.79
C SER A 48 -12.53 -17.86 25.81
N LYS A 49 -13.74 -18.41 25.66
CA LYS A 49 -14.03 -19.61 24.85
C LYS A 49 -15.29 -19.47 23.98
N GLY A 50 -15.79 -18.25 23.77
CA GLY A 50 -16.97 -18.01 22.93
C GLY A 50 -16.60 -17.90 21.46
N HIS A 51 -17.24 -18.71 20.61
CA HIS A 51 -17.15 -18.62 19.15
C HIS A 51 -18.55 -18.76 18.52
N ILE A 52 -18.87 -17.96 17.52
CA ILE A 52 -20.11 -18.06 16.77
C ILE A 52 -19.82 -18.60 15.37
N SER A 53 -20.49 -19.69 15.05
CA SER A 53 -20.36 -20.42 13.78
C SER A 53 -21.65 -20.38 12.96
N GLY A 54 -21.58 -20.82 11.71
CA GLY A 54 -22.75 -21.03 10.85
C GLY A 54 -22.85 -20.06 9.68
N LYS A 55 -24.02 -20.03 9.03
CA LYS A 55 -24.27 -19.25 7.79
C LYS A 55 -25.31 -18.14 7.96
N GLY A 56 -25.74 -17.90 9.19
CA GLY A 56 -26.76 -16.93 9.52
C GLY A 56 -26.28 -15.48 9.48
N THR A 57 -27.17 -14.60 9.92
CA THR A 57 -26.93 -13.15 9.99
C THR A 57 -27.05 -12.69 11.44
N ILE A 58 -26.11 -11.87 11.90
CA ILE A 58 -26.18 -11.18 13.19
C ILE A 58 -26.40 -9.69 12.92
N ARG A 59 -27.49 -9.13 13.43
CA ARG A 59 -27.87 -7.72 13.26
C ARG A 59 -28.02 -7.04 14.61
N GLY A 60 -27.46 -5.85 14.75
CA GLY A 60 -27.50 -5.08 15.97
C GLY A 60 -26.38 -5.44 16.95
N GLY A 61 -26.41 -4.78 18.11
CA GLY A 61 -25.48 -5.02 19.22
C GLY A 61 -24.07 -4.44 19.01
N ILE A 62 -23.36 -4.27 20.14
CA ILE A 62 -22.00 -3.76 20.22
C ILE A 62 -21.06 -4.92 20.53
N ILE A 63 -20.09 -5.21 19.66
CA ILE A 63 -19.18 -6.35 19.84
C ILE A 63 -18.10 -6.01 20.87
N ASP A 64 -18.07 -6.71 22.01
CA ASP A 64 -17.01 -6.63 23.03
C ASP A 64 -16.21 -7.94 23.03
N ALA A 65 -15.03 -7.92 22.41
CA ALA A 65 -14.12 -9.06 22.36
C ALA A 65 -12.66 -8.60 22.34
N SER A 66 -11.76 -9.46 22.83
CA SER A 66 -10.33 -9.22 22.66
C SER A 66 -9.98 -9.15 21.18
N LEU A 67 -9.17 -8.15 20.78
CA LEU A 67 -8.69 -8.02 19.40
C LEU A 67 -7.86 -9.24 18.95
N GLY A 68 -7.38 -10.05 19.90
CA GLY A 68 -6.64 -11.29 19.65
C GLY A 68 -7.49 -12.54 19.37
N GLN A 69 -8.80 -12.49 19.62
CA GLN A 69 -9.68 -13.66 19.67
C GLN A 69 -10.24 -14.02 18.29
N TRP A 70 -10.54 -15.30 18.07
CA TRP A 70 -11.36 -15.76 16.94
C TRP A 70 -12.78 -16.01 17.44
N ILE A 71 -13.72 -15.16 17.03
CA ILE A 71 -15.09 -15.13 17.55
C ILE A 71 -16.18 -15.40 16.51
N PHE A 72 -15.87 -15.32 15.22
CA PHE A 72 -16.81 -15.54 14.12
C PHE A 72 -16.22 -16.43 13.03
N ASP A 73 -17.06 -17.31 12.47
CA ASP A 73 -16.79 -17.91 11.17
C ASP A 73 -16.90 -16.88 10.03
N THR A 74 -16.09 -17.06 8.99
CA THR A 74 -16.10 -16.19 7.80
C THR A 74 -17.39 -16.27 6.98
N THR A 75 -18.20 -17.30 7.20
CA THR A 75 -19.49 -17.53 6.52
C THR A 75 -20.64 -16.72 7.09
N LEU A 76 -20.50 -16.12 8.28
CA LEU A 76 -21.54 -15.30 8.90
C LEU A 76 -21.66 -13.93 8.23
N THR A 77 -22.87 -13.38 8.19
CA THR A 77 -23.09 -11.97 7.85
C THR A 77 -23.24 -11.17 9.13
N ILE A 78 -22.41 -10.14 9.32
CA ILE A 78 -22.37 -9.35 10.56
C ILE A 78 -22.71 -7.89 10.24
N THR A 79 -23.71 -7.35 10.93
CA THR A 79 -24.17 -5.96 10.82
C THR A 79 -24.30 -5.38 12.23
N PRO A 80 -23.17 -5.02 12.87
CA PRO A 80 -23.18 -4.56 14.25
C PRO A 80 -23.53 -3.07 14.34
N GLU A 81 -23.99 -2.64 15.51
CA GLU A 81 -24.11 -1.20 15.83
C GLU A 81 -22.75 -0.56 16.11
N GLY A 82 -21.74 -1.39 16.39
CA GLY A 82 -20.37 -0.97 16.54
C GLY A 82 -19.54 -2.00 17.28
N THR A 83 -18.39 -1.56 17.77
CA THR A 83 -17.48 -2.34 18.62
C THR A 83 -17.37 -1.67 19.98
N TYR A 84 -17.08 -2.42 21.03
CA TYR A 84 -16.62 -1.84 22.28
C TYR A 84 -15.19 -1.35 22.05
N GLY A 85 -15.04 -0.03 21.87
CA GLY A 85 -13.84 0.59 21.28
C GLY A 85 -14.10 1.02 19.83
N LYS A 86 -13.03 1.20 19.04
CA LYS A 86 -13.14 1.75 17.68
C LYS A 86 -12.80 0.73 16.57
N ASP A 87 -12.31 -0.45 16.93
CA ASP A 87 -11.60 -1.35 16.03
C ASP A 87 -12.37 -2.64 15.77
N PHE A 88 -12.53 -2.97 14.50
CA PHE A 88 -12.94 -4.29 14.07
C PHE A 88 -11.70 -5.13 13.75
N SER A 89 -11.45 -6.21 14.50
CA SER A 89 -10.22 -6.99 14.36
C SER A 89 -10.29 -8.02 13.23
N ALA A 90 -9.21 -8.11 12.44
CA ALA A 90 -9.00 -9.20 11.48
C ALA A 90 -9.03 -10.59 12.13
N ARG A 91 -8.57 -10.71 13.38
CA ARG A 91 -8.52 -12.00 14.09
C ARG A 91 -9.89 -12.50 14.49
N TRP A 92 -10.90 -11.62 14.56
CA TRP A 92 -12.26 -12.04 14.88
C TRP A 92 -12.82 -13.04 13.85
N PHE A 93 -12.33 -13.03 12.62
CA PHE A 93 -12.61 -14.02 11.57
C PHE A 93 -11.52 -15.10 11.41
N GLY A 94 -10.62 -15.25 12.37
CA GLY A 94 -9.59 -16.30 12.38
C GLY A 94 -8.28 -15.96 11.66
N ALA A 95 -8.07 -14.70 11.23
CA ALA A 95 -6.78 -14.31 10.67
C ALA A 95 -5.64 -14.58 11.68
N GLY A 96 -4.50 -15.06 11.21
CA GLY A 96 -3.35 -15.45 12.02
C GLY A 96 -3.47 -16.84 12.67
N LYS A 97 -4.61 -17.52 12.50
CA LYS A 97 -4.82 -18.91 12.97
C LYS A 97 -4.83 -19.93 11.83
N VAL A 98 -4.89 -19.46 10.58
CA VAL A 98 -4.93 -20.29 9.39
C VAL A 98 -3.70 -20.06 8.51
N LYS A 99 -3.34 -21.07 7.71
CA LYS A 99 -2.18 -21.01 6.80
C LYS A 99 -2.34 -19.94 5.72
N ASP A 100 -3.54 -19.82 5.15
CA ASP A 100 -3.89 -18.81 4.16
C ASP A 100 -5.00 -17.91 4.72
N ASN A 101 -4.65 -16.65 4.92
CA ASN A 101 -5.50 -15.66 5.58
C ASN A 101 -6.37 -14.88 4.60
N SER A 102 -6.34 -15.19 3.30
CA SER A 102 -7.07 -14.45 2.26
C SER A 102 -8.54 -14.29 2.59
N THR A 103 -9.22 -15.38 2.95
CA THR A 103 -10.66 -15.36 3.25
C THR A 103 -10.97 -14.56 4.50
N ALA A 104 -10.20 -14.72 5.58
CA ALA A 104 -10.43 -14.03 6.84
C ALA A 104 -10.18 -12.52 6.71
N LEU A 105 -9.08 -12.13 6.07
CA LEU A 105 -8.73 -10.73 5.83
C LEU A 105 -9.75 -10.04 4.92
N GLN A 106 -10.09 -10.66 3.77
CA GLN A 106 -11.07 -10.09 2.87
C GLN A 106 -12.47 -10.01 3.52
N LYS A 107 -12.84 -10.99 4.35
CA LYS A 107 -14.10 -10.95 5.10
C LYS A 107 -14.13 -9.77 6.08
N GLY A 108 -13.03 -9.50 6.77
CA GLY A 108 -12.90 -8.33 7.64
C GLY A 108 -13.07 -7.02 6.88
N ILE A 109 -12.36 -6.84 5.76
CA ILE A 109 -12.49 -5.67 4.88
C ILE A 109 -13.95 -5.49 4.43
N ASN A 110 -14.56 -6.55 3.90
CA ASN A 110 -15.94 -6.50 3.41
C ASN A 110 -16.94 -6.16 4.52
N THR A 111 -16.72 -6.66 5.74
CA THR A 111 -17.59 -6.40 6.89
C THR A 111 -17.52 -4.93 7.29
N VAL A 112 -16.33 -4.31 7.32
CA VAL A 112 -16.20 -2.88 7.61
C VAL A 112 -16.81 -2.04 6.49
N LEU A 113 -16.52 -2.34 5.22
CA LEU A 113 -17.06 -1.59 4.08
C LEU A 113 -18.59 -1.65 3.95
N THR A 114 -19.19 -2.80 4.28
CA THR A 114 -20.66 -2.97 4.21
C THR A 114 -21.37 -2.27 5.37
N ASN A 115 -20.65 -1.97 6.47
CA ASN A 115 -21.19 -1.32 7.66
C ASN A 115 -20.50 0.04 7.90
N ASN A 116 -20.30 0.82 6.84
CA ASN A 116 -19.55 2.08 6.88
C ASN A 116 -20.17 3.18 7.77
N GLU A 117 -21.44 3.04 8.16
CA GLU A 117 -22.11 3.93 9.11
C GLU A 117 -21.71 3.66 10.57
N THR A 118 -21.29 2.43 10.88
CA THR A 118 -20.98 2.00 12.26
C THR A 118 -19.52 1.56 12.44
N LEU A 119 -18.83 1.20 11.36
CA LEU A 119 -17.45 0.74 11.35
C LEU A 119 -16.61 1.55 10.36
N ARG A 120 -15.38 1.89 10.77
CA ARG A 120 -14.37 2.52 9.89
C ARG A 120 -13.01 1.82 9.97
N ASN A 121 -12.62 1.39 11.17
CA ASN A 121 -11.27 0.91 11.43
C ASN A 121 -11.21 -0.62 11.36
N PHE A 122 -10.40 -1.12 10.43
CA PHE A 122 -10.03 -2.52 10.33
C PHE A 122 -8.61 -2.71 10.86
N PHE A 123 -8.52 -3.25 12.07
CA PHE A 123 -7.26 -3.46 12.76
C PHE A 123 -6.72 -4.87 12.49
N ILE A 124 -5.45 -4.96 12.13
CA ILE A 124 -4.74 -6.23 11.92
C ILE A 124 -3.67 -6.36 13.00
N PRO A 125 -3.93 -7.12 14.09
CA PRO A 125 -2.98 -7.25 15.19
C PRO A 125 -1.63 -7.81 14.73
N LYS A 126 -0.57 -7.58 15.52
CA LYS A 126 0.80 -8.03 15.28
C LYS A 126 0.85 -9.51 14.88
N GLY A 127 1.68 -9.84 13.90
CA GLY A 127 1.84 -11.19 13.38
C GLY A 127 2.17 -11.23 11.90
N VAL A 128 2.45 -12.43 11.40
CA VAL A 128 2.71 -12.68 9.97
C VAL A 128 1.51 -13.40 9.37
N TYR A 129 0.89 -12.76 8.39
CA TYR A 129 -0.33 -13.24 7.73
C TYR A 129 0.01 -13.61 6.29
N ASN A 130 0.24 -14.89 6.05
CA ASN A 130 0.36 -15.40 4.68
C ASN A 130 -1.01 -15.38 4.00
N PHE A 131 -1.08 -14.89 2.77
CA PHE A 131 -2.31 -14.88 1.98
C PHE A 131 -2.01 -15.07 0.49
N SER A 132 -2.88 -15.76 -0.23
CA SER A 132 -2.67 -16.16 -1.63
C SER A 132 -3.53 -15.40 -2.64
N LYS A 133 -4.57 -14.69 -2.20
CA LYS A 133 -5.46 -13.90 -3.08
C LYS A 133 -5.37 -12.42 -2.74
N SER A 134 -5.39 -11.57 -3.76
CA SER A 134 -5.37 -10.12 -3.60
C SER A 134 -6.45 -9.64 -2.63
N LEU A 135 -6.09 -8.73 -1.73
CA LEU A 135 -7.05 -8.04 -0.87
C LEU A 135 -7.59 -6.83 -1.63
N THR A 136 -8.89 -6.82 -1.87
CA THR A 136 -9.55 -5.75 -2.64
C THR A 136 -10.36 -4.84 -1.73
N ILE A 137 -10.13 -3.54 -1.85
CA ILE A 137 -10.85 -2.49 -1.14
C ILE A 137 -11.68 -1.75 -2.18
N ALA A 138 -12.93 -2.16 -2.33
CA ALA A 138 -13.86 -1.60 -3.29
C ALA A 138 -15.30 -1.87 -2.86
N SER A 139 -16.20 -0.98 -3.26
CA SER A 139 -17.64 -1.14 -3.09
C SER A 139 -18.31 -1.16 -4.47
N ILE A 140 -19.34 -1.98 -4.62
CA ILE A 140 -20.15 -2.05 -5.83
C ILE A 140 -21.56 -1.57 -5.53
N TYR A 141 -22.04 -0.58 -6.27
CA TYR A 141 -23.42 -0.13 -6.23
C TYR A 141 -24.00 -0.18 -7.64
N LYS A 142 -25.12 -0.90 -7.82
CA LYS A 142 -25.80 -1.06 -9.13
C LYS A 142 -24.84 -1.49 -10.26
N GLY A 143 -23.94 -2.44 -9.96
CA GLY A 143 -22.98 -2.99 -10.93
C GLY A 143 -21.77 -2.09 -11.23
N GLN A 144 -21.66 -0.94 -10.56
CA GLN A 144 -20.60 0.05 -10.75
C GLN A 144 -19.72 0.18 -9.52
N TYR A 145 -18.44 0.51 -9.69
CA TYR A 145 -17.62 0.92 -8.55
C TYR A 145 -18.22 2.18 -7.91
N ALA A 146 -18.35 2.15 -6.59
CA ALA A 146 -18.79 3.26 -5.76
C ALA A 146 -17.68 3.65 -4.78
N GLY A 147 -17.71 4.90 -4.32
CA GLY A 147 -16.73 5.41 -3.37
C GLY A 147 -16.64 4.53 -2.12
N SER A 148 -15.43 4.10 -1.78
CA SER A 148 -15.14 3.33 -0.57
C SER A 148 -14.19 4.09 0.34
N THR A 149 -14.44 4.00 1.65
CA THR A 149 -13.60 4.59 2.68
C THR A 149 -13.41 3.57 3.79
N ILE A 150 -12.15 3.27 4.13
CA ILE A 150 -11.78 2.39 5.24
C ILE A 150 -10.43 2.84 5.81
N HIS A 151 -10.20 2.61 7.09
CA HIS A 151 -8.88 2.74 7.70
C HIS A 151 -8.36 1.35 8.02
N ILE A 152 -7.30 0.91 7.35
CA ILE A 152 -6.66 -0.40 7.57
C ILE A 152 -5.29 -0.18 8.20
N TYR A 153 -5.07 -0.74 9.38
CA TYR A 153 -3.81 -0.53 10.05
C TYR A 153 -3.37 -1.71 10.90
N GLY A 154 -2.07 -1.76 11.18
CA GLY A 154 -1.46 -2.76 12.06
C GLY A 154 -0.52 -2.13 13.08
N GLU A 155 0.51 -2.88 13.45
CA GLU A 155 1.45 -2.52 14.53
C GLU A 155 2.91 -2.45 14.05
N THR A 156 3.14 -2.29 12.74
CA THR A 156 4.48 -2.10 12.15
C THR A 156 4.85 -0.61 12.09
N SER A 157 6.14 -0.29 12.03
CA SER A 157 6.62 1.02 11.57
C SER A 157 7.37 0.88 10.25
N PHE A 158 7.50 1.96 9.48
CA PHE A 158 8.24 1.93 8.22
C PHE A 158 9.74 1.60 8.39
N TRP A 159 10.29 1.81 9.60
CA TRP A 159 11.66 1.42 9.97
C TRP A 159 11.77 -0.05 10.38
N ASP A 160 10.81 -0.56 11.14
CA ASP A 160 10.84 -1.90 11.72
C ASP A 160 10.07 -2.89 10.84
N CYS A 161 10.65 -3.21 9.68
CA CYS A 161 10.07 -4.12 8.70
C CYS A 161 10.09 -5.60 9.16
N CYS A 162 9.95 -5.92 10.45
CA CYS A 162 9.90 -7.30 10.94
C CYS A 162 9.18 -7.46 12.31
N ASN A 163 9.04 -6.42 13.15
CA ASN A 163 8.50 -6.57 14.52
C ASN A 163 7.06 -6.09 14.73
N GLY A 164 6.20 -6.16 13.71
CA GLY A 164 4.79 -5.77 13.81
C GLY A 164 3.83 -6.65 13.02
N THR A 165 2.92 -6.02 12.30
CA THR A 165 1.98 -6.67 11.37
C THR A 165 2.60 -6.79 9.98
N THR A 166 2.80 -8.02 9.51
CA THR A 166 3.29 -8.32 8.16
C THR A 166 2.25 -9.09 7.36
N LEU A 167 1.85 -8.54 6.22
CA LEU A 167 1.03 -9.19 5.20
C LEU A 167 1.96 -9.78 4.14
N LYS A 168 2.03 -11.11 4.07
CA LYS A 168 2.91 -11.82 3.14
C LYS A 168 2.10 -12.42 1.99
N TYR A 169 2.18 -11.78 0.83
CA TYR A 169 1.50 -12.24 -0.36
C TYR A 169 2.28 -13.39 -1.01
N THR A 170 1.60 -14.52 -1.17
CA THR A 170 2.24 -15.79 -1.56
C THR A 170 2.07 -16.12 -3.04
N ALA A 171 1.21 -15.41 -3.77
CA ALA A 171 1.15 -15.53 -5.23
C ALA A 171 2.32 -14.77 -5.88
N THR A 172 2.57 -15.06 -7.15
CA THR A 172 3.67 -14.46 -7.95
C THR A 172 3.16 -13.60 -9.11
N ASP A 173 1.86 -13.33 -9.16
CA ASP A 173 1.22 -12.47 -10.14
C ASP A 173 0.09 -11.68 -9.46
N GLY A 174 -0.41 -10.64 -10.14
CA GLY A 174 -1.43 -9.74 -9.64
C GLY A 174 -0.87 -8.76 -8.60
N PHE A 175 -1.66 -8.48 -7.57
CA PHE A 175 -1.28 -7.53 -6.52
C PHE A 175 -1.64 -7.99 -5.11
N ALA A 176 -0.92 -7.49 -4.10
CA ALA A 176 -1.20 -7.84 -2.72
C ALA A 176 -2.43 -7.08 -2.17
N ILE A 177 -2.46 -5.76 -2.33
CA ILE A 177 -3.58 -4.90 -1.91
C ILE A 177 -4.00 -4.00 -3.08
N GLY A 178 -5.29 -4.05 -3.44
CA GLY A 178 -5.85 -3.25 -4.52
C GLY A 178 -6.96 -2.34 -4.03
N LEU A 179 -6.82 -1.04 -4.29
CA LEU A 179 -7.85 -0.03 -4.04
C LEU A 179 -8.52 0.29 -5.38
N GLN A 180 -9.84 0.39 -5.40
CA GLN A 180 -10.57 0.87 -6.57
C GLN A 180 -11.58 1.93 -6.18
N LEU A 181 -11.52 3.10 -6.83
CA LEU A 181 -12.41 4.23 -6.57
C LEU A 181 -12.51 4.60 -5.08
N ASN A 182 -11.39 4.53 -4.36
CA ASN A 182 -11.36 4.84 -2.93
C ASN A 182 -11.39 6.35 -2.70
N LYS A 183 -12.12 6.77 -1.66
CA LYS A 183 -12.31 8.17 -1.29
C LYS A 183 -11.98 8.32 0.20
N GLY A 184 -10.82 8.86 0.54
CA GLY A 184 -10.45 9.03 1.96
C GLY A 184 -9.97 7.77 2.69
N THR A 185 -9.64 6.69 1.96
CA THR A 185 -9.08 5.47 2.57
C THR A 185 -7.69 5.73 3.12
N GLU A 186 -7.40 5.14 4.28
CA GLU A 186 -6.14 5.27 5.01
C GLU A 186 -5.54 3.89 5.25
N ILE A 187 -4.27 3.68 4.90
CA ILE A 187 -3.54 2.44 5.15
C ILE A 187 -2.21 2.75 5.81
N ASN A 188 -1.95 2.17 6.98
CA ASN A 188 -0.74 2.48 7.75
C ASN A 188 -0.28 1.39 8.69
N ASN A 189 0.98 1.50 9.14
CA ASN A 189 1.57 0.61 10.13
C ASN A 189 1.54 -0.88 9.73
N LEU A 190 1.84 -1.17 8.45
CA LEU A 190 1.94 -2.51 7.90
C LEU A 190 3.32 -2.75 7.25
N ALA A 191 3.72 -4.02 7.20
CA ALA A 191 4.69 -4.48 6.20
C ALA A 191 3.95 -5.33 5.16
N VAL A 192 4.18 -5.09 3.88
CA VAL A 192 3.64 -5.88 2.77
C VAL A 192 4.80 -6.49 2.01
N ALA A 193 4.87 -7.81 1.99
CA ALA A 193 5.99 -8.55 1.41
C ALA A 193 5.51 -9.52 0.32
N GLY A 194 6.15 -9.46 -0.85
CA GLY A 194 5.89 -10.38 -1.96
C GLY A 194 6.93 -11.49 -2.08
N GLN A 195 7.08 -12.03 -3.30
CA GLN A 195 7.99 -13.13 -3.63
C GLN A 195 9.14 -12.74 -4.58
N PHE A 196 9.16 -11.52 -5.11
CA PHE A 196 10.19 -11.07 -6.06
C PHE A 196 11.56 -11.04 -5.38
N LYS A 197 12.55 -11.59 -6.07
CA LYS A 197 13.95 -11.48 -5.69
C LYS A 197 14.72 -10.73 -6.76
N ALA A 198 15.25 -9.57 -6.39
CA ALA A 198 16.07 -8.76 -7.27
C ALA A 198 17.31 -9.53 -7.76
N PRO A 199 17.83 -9.22 -8.96
CA PRO A 199 19.15 -9.65 -9.39
C PRO A 199 20.21 -9.43 -8.31
N ALA A 200 21.09 -10.40 -8.17
CA ALA A 200 22.24 -10.34 -7.27
C ALA A 200 23.53 -10.53 -8.08
N GLY A 201 24.68 -10.35 -7.44
CA GLY A 201 25.98 -10.48 -8.09
C GLY A 201 26.90 -9.30 -7.80
N ALA A 202 28.05 -9.28 -8.47
CA ALA A 202 29.02 -8.20 -8.38
C ALA A 202 28.40 -6.86 -8.81
N ASP A 203 28.86 -5.76 -8.22
CA ASP A 203 28.33 -4.42 -8.52
C ASP A 203 28.48 -4.06 -10.01
N MET A 204 29.58 -4.45 -10.64
CA MET A 204 29.82 -4.25 -12.07
C MET A 204 28.65 -4.78 -12.93
N ASP A 205 28.20 -6.02 -12.67
CA ASP A 205 27.12 -6.65 -13.44
C ASP A 205 25.75 -6.13 -13.02
N TYR A 206 25.54 -6.01 -11.70
CA TYR A 206 24.25 -5.57 -11.15
C TYR A 206 23.87 -4.17 -11.64
N TYR A 207 24.77 -3.18 -11.48
CA TYR A 207 24.47 -1.80 -11.83
C TYR A 207 24.37 -1.54 -13.34
N ASN A 208 24.83 -2.49 -14.16
CA ASN A 208 24.71 -2.43 -15.62
C ASN A 208 23.59 -3.33 -16.16
N THR A 209 22.76 -3.90 -15.28
CA THR A 209 21.58 -4.67 -15.71
C THR A 209 20.55 -3.72 -16.32
N ALA A 210 20.24 -3.91 -17.61
CA ALA A 210 19.22 -3.14 -18.31
C ALA A 210 17.81 -3.36 -17.72
N PHE A 211 16.93 -2.36 -17.86
CA PHE A 211 15.59 -2.37 -17.25
C PHE A 211 14.77 -3.60 -17.64
N GLU A 212 14.75 -3.95 -18.92
CA GLU A 212 14.06 -5.12 -19.47
C GLU A 212 14.58 -6.45 -18.91
N ASN A 213 15.86 -6.49 -18.49
CA ASN A 213 16.53 -7.68 -17.97
C ASN A 213 16.50 -7.77 -16.44
N PHE A 214 16.17 -6.67 -15.74
CA PHE A 214 15.95 -6.70 -14.30
C PHE A 214 14.63 -7.41 -13.98
N LYS A 215 14.72 -8.72 -13.75
CA LYS A 215 13.60 -9.64 -13.50
C LYS A 215 13.84 -10.45 -12.23
N ASP A 216 12.80 -11.14 -11.75
CA ASP A 216 12.94 -12.06 -10.63
C ASP A 216 13.96 -13.15 -10.97
N VAL A 217 14.96 -13.33 -10.12
CA VAL A 217 16.03 -14.32 -10.36
C VAL A 217 15.53 -15.76 -10.41
N ASN A 218 14.34 -16.02 -9.85
CA ASN A 218 13.71 -17.35 -9.92
C ASN A 218 12.80 -17.51 -11.15
N GLY A 219 12.59 -16.45 -11.94
CA GLY A 219 11.71 -16.44 -13.11
C GLY A 219 10.23 -16.71 -12.77
N LYS A 220 9.78 -16.42 -11.54
CA LYS A 220 8.42 -16.74 -11.07
C LYS A 220 7.47 -15.56 -11.07
N CYS A 221 7.97 -14.36 -10.77
CA CYS A 221 7.14 -13.17 -10.64
C CYS A 221 6.83 -12.52 -11.99
N ALA A 222 5.57 -12.15 -12.19
CA ALA A 222 5.12 -11.43 -13.37
C ALA A 222 5.63 -9.97 -13.40
N ASP A 223 5.67 -9.36 -14.59
CA ASP A 223 6.16 -7.99 -14.76
C ASP A 223 5.27 -6.93 -14.05
N MET A 224 3.97 -7.19 -13.94
CA MET A 224 3.00 -6.32 -13.25
C MET A 224 2.67 -6.80 -11.83
N TYR A 225 3.50 -7.68 -11.26
CA TYR A 225 3.35 -8.15 -9.88
C TYR A 225 3.60 -7.03 -8.88
N ALA A 226 2.56 -6.59 -8.17
CA ALA A 226 2.59 -5.36 -7.41
C ALA A 226 2.23 -5.49 -5.92
N GLY A 227 2.81 -4.64 -5.07
CA GLY A 227 2.50 -4.59 -3.65
C GLY A 227 1.16 -3.92 -3.40
N ILE A 228 1.13 -2.61 -3.52
CA ILE A 228 -0.10 -1.82 -3.39
C ILE A 228 -0.43 -1.19 -4.74
N VAL A 229 -1.66 -1.44 -5.20
CA VAL A 229 -2.19 -0.87 -6.45
C VAL A 229 -3.38 0.03 -6.14
N ILE A 230 -3.38 1.24 -6.67
CA ILE A 230 -4.53 2.14 -6.69
C ILE A 230 -5.15 2.12 -8.07
N ASP A 231 -6.48 2.04 -8.14
CA ASP A 231 -7.28 1.95 -9.35
C ASP A 231 -6.82 0.82 -10.28
N TYR A 232 -6.87 -0.41 -9.78
CA TYR A 232 -6.43 -1.60 -10.52
C TYR A 232 -7.41 -2.04 -11.63
N ASP A 233 -8.70 -1.68 -11.56
CA ASP A 233 -9.74 -2.14 -12.52
C ASP A 233 -10.59 -0.97 -13.08
N GLY A 234 -10.44 -0.70 -14.37
CA GLY A 234 -11.26 0.25 -15.12
C GLY A 234 -12.44 -0.37 -15.87
N SER A 235 -12.80 -1.64 -15.62
CA SER A 235 -13.82 -2.37 -16.39
C SER A 235 -15.24 -1.83 -16.17
N LYS A 236 -15.54 -1.26 -15.00
CA LYS A 236 -16.89 -0.82 -14.63
C LYS A 236 -17.09 0.67 -14.87
N ASN A 237 -16.11 1.50 -14.50
CA ASN A 237 -16.09 2.92 -14.82
C ASN A 237 -14.65 3.46 -14.96
N ALA A 238 -14.54 4.71 -15.39
CA ALA A 238 -13.28 5.41 -15.62
C ALA A 238 -12.94 6.43 -14.51
N SER A 239 -13.67 6.41 -13.40
CA SER A 239 -13.39 7.27 -12.25
C SER A 239 -12.31 6.63 -11.39
N GLY A 240 -11.45 7.45 -10.80
CA GLY A 240 -10.37 6.98 -9.93
C GLY A 240 -10.45 7.49 -8.50
N SER A 241 -9.48 7.04 -7.71
CA SER A 241 -9.37 7.27 -6.28
C SER A 241 -8.97 8.71 -5.97
N THR A 242 -9.36 9.19 -4.78
CA THR A 242 -9.06 10.56 -4.35
C THR A 242 -8.85 10.61 -2.83
N GLY A 243 -7.86 11.37 -2.37
CA GLY A 243 -7.65 11.58 -0.94
C GLY A 243 -7.25 10.30 -0.20
N VAL A 244 -6.61 9.35 -0.89
CA VAL A 244 -6.08 8.14 -0.25
C VAL A 244 -4.78 8.47 0.46
N LYS A 245 -4.64 8.01 1.70
CA LYS A 245 -3.42 8.15 2.48
C LYS A 245 -2.78 6.79 2.73
N ILE A 246 -1.52 6.62 2.35
CA ILE A 246 -0.72 5.41 2.61
C ILE A 246 0.53 5.87 3.36
N HIS A 247 0.67 5.47 4.63
CA HIS A 247 1.77 6.00 5.43
C HIS A 247 2.33 5.06 6.49
N ASP A 248 3.55 5.31 6.94
CA ASP A 248 4.25 4.51 7.96
C ASP A 248 4.24 3.00 7.62
N ILE A 249 4.51 2.70 6.35
CA ILE A 249 4.37 1.36 5.77
C ILE A 249 5.64 0.96 5.03
N SER A 250 5.97 -0.34 5.06
CA SER A 250 7.03 -0.92 4.24
C SER A 250 6.43 -1.84 3.20
N VAL A 251 6.78 -1.66 1.93
CA VAL A 251 6.41 -2.57 0.84
C VAL A 251 7.70 -3.04 0.15
N GLY A 252 7.78 -4.32 -0.19
CA GLY A 252 8.97 -4.89 -0.81
C GLY A 252 8.76 -6.29 -1.34
N ASN A 253 9.73 -6.76 -2.15
CA ASN A 253 9.68 -8.06 -2.82
C ASN A 253 8.52 -8.16 -3.82
N PHE A 254 8.23 -7.07 -4.52
CA PHE A 254 7.35 -7.07 -5.69
C PHE A 254 8.13 -6.69 -6.95
N THR A 255 7.57 -6.92 -8.13
CA THR A 255 8.13 -6.28 -9.32
C THR A 255 7.93 -4.76 -9.24
N ILE A 256 6.76 -4.33 -8.72
CA ILE A 256 6.43 -2.93 -8.48
C ILE A 256 5.89 -2.76 -7.06
N ASP A 257 6.56 -2.02 -6.17
CA ASP A 257 6.09 -1.90 -4.77
C ASP A 257 4.78 -1.09 -4.67
N TYR A 258 4.74 0.09 -5.31
CA TYR A 258 3.56 0.96 -5.37
C TYR A 258 3.21 1.29 -6.81
N LEU A 259 1.96 1.06 -7.20
CA LEU A 259 1.50 1.26 -8.57
C LEU A 259 0.18 2.03 -8.61
N VAL A 260 0.20 3.21 -9.20
CA VAL A 260 -0.98 4.07 -9.32
C VAL A 260 -1.58 3.97 -10.72
N SER A 261 -2.87 3.63 -10.75
CA SER A 261 -3.77 3.62 -11.90
C SER A 261 -3.24 2.89 -13.15
N PRO A 262 -2.83 1.61 -13.04
CA PRO A 262 -2.28 0.87 -14.18
C PRO A 262 -3.31 0.47 -15.24
N ASN A 263 -4.61 0.63 -14.98
CA ASN A 263 -5.68 0.02 -15.78
C ASN A 263 -5.91 0.64 -17.18
N GLY A 264 -5.22 1.74 -17.51
CA GLY A 264 -5.29 2.40 -18.83
C GLY A 264 -6.62 3.11 -19.16
N LYS A 265 -7.59 3.12 -18.24
CA LYS A 265 -8.93 3.70 -18.44
C LYS A 265 -9.23 4.85 -17.49
N THR A 266 -8.88 4.72 -16.22
CA THR A 266 -9.01 5.79 -15.22
C THR A 266 -8.27 7.04 -15.68
N PHE A 267 -8.83 8.22 -15.45
CA PHE A 267 -8.17 9.49 -15.82
C PHE A 267 -7.53 10.19 -14.62
N ASN A 268 -8.14 10.07 -13.45
CA ASN A 268 -7.81 10.81 -12.24
C ASN A 268 -7.35 9.87 -11.14
N ALA A 269 -6.39 10.32 -10.33
CA ALA A 269 -5.94 9.63 -9.13
C ALA A 269 -5.26 10.70 -8.29
N ASP A 270 -6.06 11.38 -7.47
CA ASP A 270 -5.76 12.76 -7.05
C ASP A 270 -5.64 12.88 -5.54
N ILE A 271 -4.82 13.82 -5.10
CA ILE A 271 -4.63 14.13 -3.67
C ILE A 271 -4.24 12.85 -2.94
N LEU A 272 -3.42 12.01 -3.58
CA LEU A 272 -2.87 10.82 -2.97
C LEU A 272 -1.69 11.24 -2.11
N LEU A 273 -1.67 10.79 -0.86
CA LEU A 273 -0.56 11.05 0.06
C LEU A 273 0.13 9.74 0.40
N PHE A 274 1.41 9.65 0.03
CA PHE A 274 2.32 8.61 0.45
C PHE A 274 3.33 9.22 1.40
N GLU A 275 3.28 8.88 2.68
CA GLU A 275 4.08 9.53 3.73
C GLU A 275 4.86 8.50 4.54
N ASN A 276 6.17 8.70 4.72
CA ASN A 276 7.02 7.75 5.45
C ASN A 276 6.86 6.32 4.91
N ILE A 277 7.04 6.17 3.59
CA ILE A 277 6.93 4.89 2.90
C ILE A 277 8.32 4.30 2.66
N ARG A 278 8.44 2.98 2.79
CA ARG A 278 9.65 2.25 2.40
C ARG A 278 9.40 1.39 1.16
N CYS A 279 10.24 1.57 0.15
CA CYS A 279 10.37 0.63 -0.98
C CYS A 279 11.50 -0.37 -0.67
N GLY A 280 11.24 -1.65 -0.90
CA GLY A 280 12.14 -2.75 -0.62
C GLY A 280 12.88 -3.21 -1.87
N ASP A 281 13.15 -4.51 -1.97
CA ASP A 281 13.68 -5.09 -3.20
C ASP A 281 12.57 -5.12 -4.26
N ALA A 282 12.77 -4.43 -5.39
CA ALA A 282 11.81 -4.42 -6.48
C ALA A 282 12.46 -4.04 -7.81
N LYS A 283 11.79 -4.28 -8.93
CA LYS A 283 12.22 -3.67 -10.21
C LYS A 283 11.94 -2.18 -10.19
N VAL A 284 10.72 -1.81 -9.76
CA VAL A 284 10.29 -0.42 -9.60
C VAL A 284 9.74 -0.18 -8.20
N GLY A 285 10.21 0.86 -7.52
CA GLY A 285 9.68 1.22 -6.19
C GLY A 285 8.29 1.84 -6.30
N PHE A 286 8.18 2.95 -7.01
CA PHE A 286 6.94 3.70 -7.19
C PHE A 286 6.67 3.97 -8.67
N ALA A 287 5.44 3.69 -9.10
CA ALA A 287 5.01 3.82 -10.48
C ALA A 287 3.66 4.56 -10.61
N GLY A 288 3.54 5.36 -11.67
CA GLY A 288 2.30 6.06 -12.04
C GLY A 288 2.30 6.48 -13.51
N GLY A 289 1.19 7.01 -14.01
CA GLY A 289 1.12 7.41 -15.42
C GLY A 289 -0.24 7.82 -15.96
N GLN A 290 -1.07 8.48 -15.15
CA GLN A 290 -2.34 9.06 -15.62
C GLN A 290 -2.30 10.59 -15.75
N ALA A 291 -2.86 11.07 -16.86
CA ALA A 291 -2.79 12.48 -17.27
C ALA A 291 -3.34 13.46 -16.23
N GLN A 292 -4.36 13.05 -15.47
CA GLN A 292 -5.05 13.94 -14.53
C GLN A 292 -4.72 13.66 -13.08
N GLU A 293 -3.68 12.87 -12.76
CA GLU A 293 -3.12 12.77 -11.41
C GLU A 293 -2.72 14.17 -10.91
N LYS A 294 -3.40 14.68 -9.87
CA LYS A 294 -3.20 16.04 -9.35
C LYS A 294 -3.03 16.07 -7.84
N GLY A 295 -2.07 16.86 -7.37
CA GLY A 295 -1.86 17.06 -5.94
C GLY A 295 -1.35 15.82 -5.22
N ASN A 296 -0.73 14.89 -5.94
CA ASN A 296 -0.14 13.70 -5.36
C ASN A 296 1.18 14.05 -4.69
N VAL A 297 1.36 13.53 -3.48
CA VAL A 297 2.53 13.80 -2.64
C VAL A 297 3.17 12.48 -2.24
N ILE A 298 4.47 12.38 -2.47
CA ILE A 298 5.34 11.36 -1.89
C ILE A 298 6.28 12.11 -0.94
N ARG A 299 6.13 11.90 0.37
CA ARG A 299 6.96 12.55 1.38
C ARG A 299 7.65 11.53 2.28
N GLY A 300 8.95 11.71 2.51
CA GLY A 300 9.72 10.80 3.35
C GLY A 300 9.78 9.39 2.74
N ILE A 301 10.28 9.29 1.51
CA ILE A 301 10.50 7.99 0.86
C ILE A 301 11.84 7.38 1.33
N TYR A 302 11.81 6.11 1.70
CA TYR A 302 12.97 5.35 2.12
C TYR A 302 13.20 4.16 1.20
N SER A 303 14.45 3.93 0.83
CA SER A 303 14.78 2.79 -0.05
C SER A 303 16.21 2.37 0.17
N TRP A 304 16.42 1.24 0.85
CA TRP A 304 17.73 0.61 1.06
C TRP A 304 17.82 -0.78 0.42
N GLY A 305 16.82 -1.15 -0.38
CA GLY A 305 16.76 -2.42 -1.11
C GLY A 305 17.61 -2.42 -2.39
N SER A 306 17.50 -3.51 -3.13
CA SER A 306 18.03 -3.68 -4.47
C SER A 306 16.95 -3.32 -5.49
N LEU A 307 17.09 -2.17 -6.15
CA LEU A 307 16.14 -1.70 -7.16
C LEU A 307 16.79 -1.29 -8.47
N HIS A 308 16.06 -1.52 -9.58
CA HIS A 308 16.43 -0.89 -10.84
C HIS A 308 16.01 0.57 -10.88
N THR A 309 14.74 0.89 -10.60
CA THR A 309 14.25 2.28 -10.66
C THR A 309 13.39 2.63 -9.46
N LEU A 310 13.76 3.65 -8.69
CA LEU A 310 12.94 4.01 -7.52
C LEU A 310 11.62 4.66 -7.93
N ILE A 311 11.64 5.67 -8.80
CA ILE A 311 10.44 6.41 -9.20
C ILE A 311 10.30 6.40 -10.72
N SER A 312 9.19 5.84 -11.21
CA SER A 312 8.88 5.70 -12.63
C SER A 312 7.51 6.30 -12.96
N ILE A 313 7.47 7.50 -13.54
CA ILE A 313 6.22 8.23 -13.80
C ILE A 313 6.02 8.46 -15.29
N GLY A 314 4.81 8.18 -15.80
CA GLY A 314 4.46 8.37 -17.20
C GLY A 314 4.71 7.15 -18.10
N HIS A 315 4.93 5.97 -17.51
CA HIS A 315 5.24 4.73 -18.22
C HIS A 315 4.18 3.62 -18.02
N TYR A 316 3.26 3.81 -17.08
CA TYR A 316 2.22 2.85 -16.74
C TYR A 316 0.83 3.41 -17.04
N GLY A 317 -0.18 2.54 -17.11
CA GLY A 317 -1.54 2.95 -17.41
C GLY A 317 -1.65 3.60 -18.79
N LYS A 318 -2.05 4.87 -18.85
CA LYS A 318 -2.13 5.63 -20.12
C LYS A 318 -0.80 6.15 -20.62
N SER A 319 0.28 6.00 -19.83
CA SER A 319 1.58 6.58 -20.14
C SER A 319 1.53 8.10 -20.34
N GLN A 320 0.76 8.76 -19.47
CA GLN A 320 0.59 10.21 -19.46
C GLN A 320 0.86 10.69 -18.04
N ALA A 321 2.04 11.23 -17.73
CA ALA A 321 2.31 11.63 -16.35
C ALA A 321 1.46 12.84 -15.90
N GLY A 322 0.88 12.74 -14.71
CA GLY A 322 0.35 13.89 -13.96
C GLY A 322 1.37 14.52 -13.01
N ASN A 323 0.85 15.24 -12.01
CA ASN A 323 1.61 15.98 -10.99
C ASN A 323 2.05 15.08 -9.83
N TYR A 324 3.34 15.15 -9.50
CA TYR A 324 3.85 14.61 -8.24
C TYR A 324 4.70 15.67 -7.53
N LEU A 325 4.47 15.82 -6.23
CA LEU A 325 5.41 16.45 -5.30
C LEU A 325 6.17 15.34 -4.58
N ILE A 326 7.48 15.26 -4.78
CA ILE A 326 8.36 14.31 -4.12
C ILE A 326 9.23 15.09 -3.16
N ASP A 327 9.09 14.88 -1.85
CA ASP A 327 9.68 15.73 -0.82
C ASP A 327 10.28 14.93 0.32
N GLY A 328 11.58 14.97 0.49
CA GLY A 328 12.25 14.26 1.58
C GLY A 328 12.40 12.77 1.30
N GLY A 329 13.62 12.26 1.50
CA GLY A 329 13.86 10.84 1.40
C GLY A 329 15.31 10.46 1.69
N ASN A 330 15.49 9.22 2.12
CA ASN A 330 16.80 8.60 2.29
C ASN A 330 16.87 7.35 1.41
N ILE A 331 17.68 7.46 0.35
CA ILE A 331 17.90 6.42 -0.63
C ILE A 331 19.33 5.92 -0.46
N ALA A 332 19.47 4.62 -0.22
CA ALA A 332 20.77 3.95 -0.11
C ALA A 332 20.63 2.53 -0.66
N GLY A 333 21.58 1.65 -0.35
CA GLY A 333 21.57 0.27 -0.84
C GLY A 333 21.97 0.20 -2.31
N ARG A 334 21.27 -0.62 -3.11
CA ARG A 334 21.62 -0.90 -4.51
C ARG A 334 20.59 -0.37 -5.49
N CYS A 335 20.43 0.94 -5.57
CA CYS A 335 19.53 1.60 -6.51
C CYS A 335 20.26 1.99 -7.81
N ILE A 336 19.88 1.40 -8.93
CA ILE A 336 20.53 1.67 -10.23
C ILE A 336 20.16 3.08 -10.73
N ARG A 337 18.86 3.38 -10.75
CA ARG A 337 18.32 4.61 -11.31
C ARG A 337 17.31 5.24 -10.35
N LEU A 338 17.50 6.51 -10.01
CA LEU A 338 16.55 7.18 -9.11
C LEU A 338 15.22 7.51 -9.81
N PHE A 339 15.29 8.10 -11.00
CA PHE A 339 14.13 8.58 -11.75
C PHE A 339 14.05 8.02 -13.17
N ASP A 340 12.84 7.69 -13.59
CA ASP A 340 12.43 7.59 -14.98
C ASP A 340 11.09 8.31 -15.16
N ILE A 341 11.15 9.56 -15.60
CA ILE A 341 9.98 10.43 -15.63
C ILE A 341 9.75 10.92 -17.06
N SER A 342 8.53 10.72 -17.57
CA SER A 342 8.08 11.19 -18.88
C SER A 342 6.81 12.05 -18.73
N GLN A 343 6.93 13.37 -18.89
CA GLN A 343 5.83 14.34 -18.71
C GLN A 343 5.45 15.03 -20.03
N SER A 344 4.20 14.80 -20.45
CA SER A 344 3.67 15.29 -21.73
C SER A 344 2.82 16.57 -21.62
N GLY A 345 2.84 17.26 -20.47
CA GLY A 345 2.35 18.65 -20.41
C GLY A 345 1.14 18.97 -19.53
N TRP A 346 0.66 18.05 -18.69
CA TRP A 346 -0.51 18.30 -17.84
C TRP A 346 -0.19 19.17 -16.61
N TYR A 347 0.75 18.71 -15.78
CA TYR A 347 1.12 19.38 -14.54
C TYR A 347 2.59 19.12 -14.20
N ALA A 348 3.29 20.14 -13.70
CA ALA A 348 4.71 20.07 -13.36
C ALA A 348 4.97 19.08 -12.22
N THR A 349 6.12 18.41 -12.22
CA THR A 349 6.59 17.64 -11.04
C THR A 349 7.65 18.45 -10.29
N THR A 350 7.59 18.38 -8.97
CA THR A 350 8.56 19.03 -8.07
C THR A 350 9.21 17.98 -7.20
N ILE A 351 10.54 18.00 -7.11
CA ILE A 351 11.35 17.05 -6.36
C ILE A 351 12.24 17.85 -5.41
N SER A 352 12.23 17.54 -4.12
CA SER A 352 13.04 18.25 -3.13
C SER A 352 13.56 17.39 -1.99
N ASN A 353 14.67 17.81 -1.40
CA ASN A 353 15.18 17.32 -0.11
C ASN A 353 15.50 15.81 -0.09
N LEU A 354 15.95 15.25 -1.22
CA LEU A 354 16.37 13.85 -1.28
C LEU A 354 17.85 13.69 -0.96
N PHE A 355 18.17 12.71 -0.12
CA PHE A 355 19.53 12.31 0.21
C PHE A 355 19.75 10.90 -0.33
N SER A 356 20.56 10.78 -1.37
CA SER A 356 20.78 9.52 -2.08
C SER A 356 22.24 9.14 -2.11
N GLU A 357 22.53 7.86 -1.87
CA GLU A 357 23.86 7.29 -1.99
C GLU A 357 23.87 5.95 -2.71
N SER A 358 25.07 5.54 -3.18
CA SER A 358 25.28 4.30 -3.91
C SER A 358 24.42 4.15 -5.17
N LEU A 359 24.17 5.28 -5.86
CA LEU A 359 23.44 5.31 -7.13
C LEU A 359 24.36 5.00 -8.31
N ALA A 360 23.86 4.31 -9.34
CA ALA A 360 24.53 4.38 -10.65
C ALA A 360 24.18 5.68 -11.40
N SER A 361 22.94 6.14 -11.30
CA SER A 361 22.48 7.37 -11.96
C SER A 361 21.31 8.04 -11.25
N VAL A 362 21.17 9.35 -11.46
CA VAL A 362 19.92 10.08 -11.19
C VAL A 362 18.83 9.58 -12.15
N GLY A 363 19.20 9.24 -13.38
CA GLY A 363 18.30 8.65 -14.37
C GLY A 363 17.85 9.63 -15.44
N SER A 364 16.58 9.53 -15.84
CA SER A 364 16.02 10.26 -16.99
C SER A 364 14.79 11.08 -16.62
N ILE A 365 14.74 12.31 -17.13
CA ILE A 365 13.54 13.15 -17.11
C ILE A 365 13.29 13.70 -18.51
N TYR A 366 12.21 13.25 -19.15
CA TYR A 366 11.73 13.76 -20.41
C TYR A 366 10.49 14.61 -20.17
N THR A 367 10.52 15.90 -20.54
CA THR A 367 9.42 16.81 -20.23
C THR A 367 9.19 17.88 -21.30
N GLN A 368 7.94 18.32 -21.41
CA GLN A 368 7.53 19.50 -22.20
C GLN A 368 7.21 20.71 -21.31
N ILE A 369 7.14 20.51 -20.00
CA ILE A 369 6.76 21.49 -18.98
C ILE A 369 7.84 21.59 -17.90
N PRO A 370 7.82 22.61 -17.03
CA PRO A 370 8.80 22.71 -15.95
C PRO A 370 8.80 21.46 -15.05
N THR A 371 9.99 20.96 -14.74
CA THR A 371 10.23 19.95 -13.72
C THR A 371 11.36 20.46 -12.84
N SER A 372 11.11 20.63 -11.55
CA SER A 372 12.08 21.22 -10.61
C SER A 372 12.64 20.17 -9.66
N ILE A 373 13.95 20.22 -9.46
CA ILE A 373 14.69 19.36 -8.53
C ILE A 373 15.53 20.29 -7.64
N SER A 374 15.31 20.25 -6.33
CA SER A 374 15.98 21.19 -5.43
C SER A 374 16.49 20.58 -4.13
N ASN A 375 17.58 21.13 -3.58
CA ASN A 375 18.14 20.74 -2.29
C ASN A 375 18.40 19.22 -2.18
N CYS A 376 18.75 18.58 -3.30
CA CYS A 376 18.99 17.15 -3.35
C CYS A 376 20.48 16.84 -3.33
N THR A 377 20.84 15.70 -2.77
CA THR A 377 22.21 15.19 -2.74
C THR A 377 22.23 13.82 -3.42
N PHE A 378 23.09 13.68 -4.42
CA PHE A 378 23.28 12.46 -5.20
C PHE A 378 24.73 11.99 -5.07
N HIS A 379 24.94 10.85 -4.37
CA HIS A 379 26.23 10.18 -4.37
C HIS A 379 26.19 8.96 -5.30
N PHE A 380 27.13 8.95 -6.23
CA PHE A 380 27.25 7.89 -7.22
C PHE A 380 28.32 6.87 -6.80
N ILE A 381 28.13 5.63 -7.24
CA ILE A 381 29.19 4.62 -7.17
C ILE A 381 30.30 4.95 -8.16
N PHE A 382 31.54 4.71 -7.74
CA PHE A 382 32.72 5.04 -8.52
C PHE A 382 32.77 4.30 -9.87
N PRO A 383 33.25 4.95 -10.94
CA PRO A 383 33.44 4.33 -12.24
C PRO A 383 34.39 3.12 -12.24
N GLU A 384 35.33 3.04 -11.30
CA GLU A 384 36.22 1.86 -11.17
C GLU A 384 35.46 0.60 -10.72
N VAL A 385 34.30 0.77 -10.07
CA VAL A 385 33.48 -0.33 -9.56
C VAL A 385 32.44 -0.76 -10.60
N ILE A 386 31.81 0.20 -11.28
CA ILE A 386 30.65 -0.07 -12.16
C ILE A 386 30.80 0.44 -13.59
N GLY A 387 32.01 0.85 -14.00
CA GLY A 387 32.26 1.51 -15.27
C GLY A 387 31.72 2.93 -15.32
N LYS A 388 32.09 3.69 -16.37
CA LYS A 388 31.57 5.04 -16.59
C LYS A 388 30.08 4.98 -16.94
N GLN A 389 29.25 5.60 -16.10
CA GLN A 389 27.79 5.71 -16.29
C GLN A 389 27.40 7.07 -16.85
N THR A 390 26.27 7.14 -17.55
CA THR A 390 25.60 8.43 -17.81
C THR A 390 24.75 8.75 -16.58
N LEU A 391 25.13 9.77 -15.84
CA LEU A 391 24.57 10.08 -14.52
C LEU A 391 23.18 10.70 -14.61
N PHE A 392 22.88 11.41 -15.69
CA PHE A 392 21.57 12.00 -15.91
C PHE A 392 21.31 12.29 -17.39
N VAL A 393 20.05 12.18 -17.82
CA VAL A 393 19.58 12.52 -19.15
C VAL A 393 18.30 13.36 -19.08
N SER A 394 18.23 14.45 -19.86
CA SER A 394 16.97 15.15 -20.10
C SER A 394 16.91 15.72 -21.52
N ASN A 395 15.69 15.92 -22.03
CA ASN A 395 15.46 16.49 -23.37
C ASN A 395 15.19 18.00 -23.35
N ASN A 396 15.15 18.65 -22.19
CA ASN A 396 14.60 20.00 -22.09
C ASN A 396 15.24 20.83 -20.96
N GLU A 397 15.63 22.07 -21.26
CA GLU A 397 16.16 23.04 -20.28
C GLU A 397 15.17 23.38 -19.15
N LYS A 398 13.89 23.07 -19.37
CA LYS A 398 12.81 23.15 -18.37
C LYS A 398 12.97 22.18 -17.20
N THR A 399 13.83 21.17 -17.33
CA THR A 399 14.30 20.39 -16.19
C THR A 399 15.38 21.18 -15.46
N LYS A 400 15.06 21.68 -14.26
CA LYS A 400 15.95 22.56 -13.49
C LYS A 400 16.39 21.90 -12.18
N PHE A 401 17.71 21.84 -11.97
CA PHE A 401 18.33 21.53 -10.69
C PHE A 401 18.73 22.82 -9.96
N SER A 402 18.40 22.91 -8.68
CA SER A 402 18.75 24.06 -7.82
C SER A 402 19.33 23.60 -6.48
N ASN A 403 20.45 24.17 -6.04
CA ASN A 403 21.06 23.84 -4.74
C ASN A 403 21.34 22.34 -4.55
N CYS A 404 21.70 21.65 -5.64
CA CYS A 404 21.93 20.20 -5.60
C CYS A 404 23.42 19.87 -5.52
N ILE A 405 23.73 18.71 -4.94
CA ILE A 405 25.09 18.16 -4.87
C ILE A 405 25.16 16.88 -5.70
N PHE A 406 26.11 16.84 -6.63
CA PHE A 406 26.45 15.67 -7.43
C PHE A 406 27.88 15.25 -7.09
N ARG A 407 28.08 14.03 -6.57
CA ARG A 407 29.44 13.60 -6.24
C ARG A 407 29.71 12.11 -6.39
N TYR A 408 30.95 11.81 -6.76
CA TYR A 408 31.62 10.58 -6.35
C TYR A 408 32.31 10.87 -5.00
N TYR A 409 32.00 10.12 -3.95
CA TYR A 409 32.41 10.48 -2.58
C TYR A 409 33.95 10.57 -2.46
N GLY A 410 34.49 11.76 -2.16
CA GLY A 410 35.94 11.95 -2.05
C GLY A 410 36.72 11.89 -3.38
N SER A 411 36.03 11.89 -4.54
CA SER A 411 36.65 11.80 -5.86
C SER A 411 36.27 12.98 -6.77
N LYS A 412 37.20 13.35 -7.66
CA LYS A 412 37.05 14.42 -8.67
C LYS A 412 36.98 13.87 -10.11
N GLN A 413 36.61 12.61 -10.28
CA GLN A 413 36.45 11.99 -11.59
C GLN A 413 35.41 12.70 -12.46
N GLU A 414 35.58 12.58 -13.77
CA GLU A 414 34.64 13.09 -14.77
C GLU A 414 33.23 12.56 -14.54
N MET A 415 32.25 13.45 -14.70
CA MET A 415 30.84 13.16 -14.48
C MET A 415 30.09 13.31 -15.81
N LYS A 416 29.57 12.22 -16.35
CA LYS A 416 28.89 12.23 -17.67
C LYS A 416 27.41 12.59 -17.54
N PHE A 417 26.98 13.65 -18.20
CA PHE A 417 25.60 14.13 -18.26
C PHE A 417 25.18 14.32 -19.73
N ALA A 418 24.02 13.80 -20.12
CA ALA A 418 23.55 13.89 -21.50
C ALA A 418 22.30 14.76 -21.64
N GLY A 419 22.12 15.34 -22.84
CA GLY A 419 20.96 16.14 -23.19
C GLY A 419 20.99 17.56 -22.61
N THR A 420 19.82 18.09 -22.28
CA THR A 420 19.62 19.51 -21.91
C THR A 420 18.90 19.61 -20.57
N ALA A 421 19.49 20.33 -19.62
CA ALA A 421 18.92 20.68 -18.32
C ALA A 421 19.59 21.96 -17.79
N THR A 422 18.92 22.66 -16.87
CA THR A 422 19.44 23.86 -16.22
C THR A 422 19.98 23.54 -14.83
N TYR A 423 21.15 24.05 -14.47
CA TYR A 423 21.78 23.87 -13.16
C TYR A 423 22.05 25.21 -12.51
N ASP A 424 21.51 25.42 -11.32
CA ASP A 424 21.56 26.68 -10.59
C ASP A 424 22.07 26.42 -9.17
N ASN A 425 23.15 27.10 -8.77
CA ASN A 425 23.82 26.87 -7.48
C ASN A 425 24.08 25.37 -7.16
N CYS A 426 24.50 24.60 -8.17
CA CYS A 426 24.78 23.17 -8.00
C CYS A 426 26.28 22.90 -7.83
N LEU A 427 26.62 21.94 -6.97
CA LEU A 427 27.99 21.46 -6.78
C LEU A 427 28.20 20.16 -7.56
N PHE A 428 29.29 20.09 -8.32
CA PHE A 428 29.79 18.87 -8.95
C PHE A 428 31.16 18.54 -8.39
N SER A 429 31.38 17.29 -7.93
CA SER A 429 32.67 16.92 -7.35
C SER A 429 33.81 16.82 -8.38
N GLY A 430 33.48 16.58 -9.65
CA GLY A 430 34.42 16.55 -10.77
C GLY A 430 33.91 17.27 -12.01
N PRO A 431 34.72 17.31 -13.08
CA PRO A 431 34.35 18.00 -14.32
C PRO A 431 33.17 17.32 -15.02
N VAL A 432 32.22 18.11 -15.50
CA VAL A 432 31.05 17.61 -16.25
C VAL A 432 31.42 17.43 -17.72
N ILE A 433 31.18 16.23 -18.25
CA ILE A 433 31.37 15.87 -19.66
C ILE A 433 30.03 15.48 -20.30
N LYS A 434 29.90 15.70 -21.60
CA LYS A 434 28.67 15.39 -22.37
C LYS A 434 28.77 14.03 -23.08
#